data_AF-A0AA37SML3-F1
#
_entry.id   AF-A0AA37SML3-F1
#
_cell.length_a   1.000
_cell.length_b   1.000
_cell.length_c   1.000
_cell.angle_alpha   90.00
_cell.angle_beta   90.00
_cell.angle_gamma   90.00
#
_symmetry.space_group_name_H-M   'P 1'
#
loop_
_entity.id
_entity.type
_entity.pdbx_description
1 polymer ?
#
loop_
_entity_poly.entity_id
_entity_poly.type
_entity_poly.pdbx_seq_one_letter_code
_entity_poly.pdbx_strand_id
1 'polypeptide(L)'
;MTIDWSYEVLLATVFVAVVFILSAYWSRDLKKIAFLLIGFTGLWLAIAQPFHLKEKPLESSMVDNIQEFLSSEKMHWTDTVKLIGGNHRIEDIQLLENYHIELVNFSVPDGFSDVSKSEIVEGEYFTVVGKFESEEDSLAEIWVENTSGEESQATLNGNNFSVELKAPVKGLYEYSLKAMVASGDTMSEVLPIQVKPSSKMSMLILANNPQFDINYLKNYWVSQGHSILQKVKISQEKFSTNYVNIPEFKFATLSTKVLDRFDILLLDIATWNTITPNERNLVLNAVKENGLGLALKPTQAGVSAKGLPYHKVLRFSDEEIESVNLEMIDVEHNNSWKVMDYGLKWHHGYGSVFLLKVSDSYQLILHDKASVYNQMWASILSDLFVKKNEGFTVSKPFLTYEAESTSAQIGYANQEDQLFLNDSLPLIVNYTPFLDGDGEAKLTGRRGWNKVTRLGTDEIQWFYVFGKGSWETMRANQVEHYVRYLKQNIDDVKMEPFFEEQKIPWWISILLMVFGFGMVWFMEKLKA
;
A
#
# COMPACT_ATOMS: atom_id res chain seq x y z
N MET A 1 -0.01 50.13 7.66
CA MET A 1 -0.97 50.76 8.58
C MET A 1 -2.19 51.22 7.78
N THR A 2 -3.03 50.27 7.39
CA THR A 2 -4.30 50.52 6.72
C THR A 2 -5.36 50.56 7.81
N ILE A 3 -5.92 51.75 8.08
CA ILE A 3 -7.09 51.89 8.96
C ILE A 3 -8.27 51.52 8.09
N ASP A 4 -8.91 50.38 8.35
CA ASP A 4 -10.12 49.99 7.64
C ASP A 4 -11.31 50.72 8.29
N TRP A 5 -11.90 51.65 7.56
CA TRP A 5 -12.95 52.52 8.08
C TRP A 5 -14.29 51.81 7.92
N SER A 6 -14.82 51.23 9.00
CA SER A 6 -16.18 50.67 8.97
C SER A 6 -17.20 51.78 8.66
N TYR A 7 -18.33 51.41 8.06
CA TYR A 7 -19.41 52.33 7.65
C TYR A 7 -19.87 53.26 8.80
N GLU A 8 -19.86 52.74 10.04
CA GLU A 8 -20.21 53.50 11.25
C GLU A 8 -19.22 54.63 11.54
N VAL A 9 -17.93 54.40 11.31
CA VAL A 9 -16.89 55.41 11.52
C VAL A 9 -17.00 56.53 10.48
N LEU A 10 -17.36 56.21 9.23
CA LEU A 10 -17.58 57.20 8.18
C LEU A 10 -18.79 58.09 8.49
N LEU A 11 -19.90 57.49 8.94
CA LEU A 11 -21.12 58.19 9.34
C LEU A 11 -20.90 59.11 10.55
N ALA A 12 -20.13 58.64 11.52
CA ALA A 12 -19.80 59.41 12.71
C ALA A 12 -18.82 60.56 12.40
N THR A 13 -17.87 60.37 11.48
CA THR A 13 -16.98 61.45 11.00
C THR A 13 -17.76 62.55 10.28
N VAL A 14 -18.72 62.16 9.43
CA VAL A 14 -19.65 63.10 8.77
C VAL A 14 -20.50 63.84 9.79
N PHE A 15 -21.00 63.17 10.82
CA PHE A 15 -21.77 63.81 11.89
C PHE A 15 -20.97 64.87 12.64
N VAL A 16 -19.72 64.58 13.02
CA VAL A 16 -18.83 65.57 13.66
C VAL A 16 -18.55 66.76 12.73
N ALA A 17 -18.35 66.52 11.43
CA ALA A 17 -18.16 67.58 10.44
C ALA A 17 -19.42 68.46 10.28
N VAL A 18 -20.61 67.87 10.29
CA VAL A 18 -21.89 68.61 10.22
C VAL A 18 -22.10 69.45 11.48
N VAL A 19 -21.83 68.88 12.66
CA VAL A 19 -21.90 69.62 13.94
C VAL A 19 -20.90 70.77 13.95
N PHE A 20 -19.71 70.59 13.38
CA PHE A 20 -18.72 71.66 13.23
C PHE A 20 -19.21 72.79 12.33
N ILE A 21 -19.80 72.47 11.16
CA ILE A 21 -20.34 73.48 10.24
C ILE A 21 -21.48 74.26 10.90
N LEU A 22 -22.39 73.57 11.59
CA LEU A 22 -23.50 74.20 12.32
C LEU A 22 -23.01 75.07 13.49
N SER A 23 -22.02 74.60 14.25
CA SER A 23 -21.38 75.31 15.36
C SER A 23 -20.65 76.58 14.90
N ALA A 24 -19.94 76.49 13.77
CA ALA A 24 -19.22 77.61 13.15
C ALA A 24 -20.18 78.67 12.61
N TYR A 25 -21.33 78.26 12.09
CA TYR A 25 -22.38 79.17 11.62
C TYR A 25 -23.03 79.98 12.77
N TRP A 26 -23.14 79.40 13.97
CA TRP A 26 -23.90 80.00 15.07
C TRP A 26 -23.07 80.83 16.07
N SER A 27 -21.83 80.45 16.38
CA SER A 27 -21.17 80.95 17.61
C SER A 27 -20.20 82.14 17.43
N ARG A 28 -19.77 82.49 16.20
CA ARG A 28 -18.80 83.57 15.86
C ARG A 28 -17.50 83.64 16.71
N ASP A 29 -17.24 82.66 17.58
CA ASP A 29 -16.09 82.60 18.49
C ASP A 29 -15.26 81.33 18.21
N LEU A 30 -14.17 81.51 17.47
CA LEU A 30 -13.27 80.43 17.04
C LEU A 30 -12.73 79.58 18.19
N LYS A 31 -12.55 80.15 19.39
CA LYS A 31 -12.02 79.40 20.54
C LYS A 31 -13.06 78.41 21.08
N LYS A 32 -14.33 78.83 21.19
CA LYS A 32 -15.42 77.94 21.63
C LYS A 32 -15.65 76.80 20.64
N ILE A 33 -15.58 77.09 19.34
CA ILE A 33 -15.69 76.09 18.28
C ILE A 33 -14.57 75.04 18.41
N ALA A 34 -13.34 75.47 18.67
CA ALA A 34 -12.21 74.55 18.84
C ALA A 34 -12.39 73.60 20.05
N PHE A 35 -12.90 74.10 21.18
CA PHE A 35 -13.15 73.24 22.35
C PHE A 35 -14.38 72.32 22.18
N LEU A 36 -15.42 72.77 21.47
CA LEU A 36 -16.53 71.91 21.08
C LEU A 36 -16.06 70.77 20.17
N LEU A 37 -15.18 71.04 19.20
CA LEU A 37 -14.57 70.00 18.38
C LEU A 37 -13.85 68.97 19.23
N ILE A 38 -12.98 69.40 20.15
CA ILE A 38 -12.25 68.50 21.04
C ILE A 38 -13.22 67.63 21.85
N GLY A 39 -14.31 68.22 22.37
CA GLY A 39 -15.33 67.50 23.12
C GLY A 39 -16.07 66.45 22.28
N PHE A 40 -16.48 66.81 21.06
CA PHE A 40 -17.15 65.90 20.12
C PHE A 40 -16.21 64.84 19.55
N THR A 41 -14.92 65.14 19.33
CA THR A 41 -13.92 64.13 18.97
C THR A 41 -13.71 63.13 20.11
N GLY A 42 -13.70 63.59 21.36
CA GLY A 42 -13.69 62.70 22.54
C GLY A 42 -14.92 61.79 22.59
N LEU A 43 -16.11 62.34 22.36
CA LEU A 43 -17.36 61.58 22.29
C LEU A 43 -17.35 60.57 21.12
N TRP A 44 -16.84 60.97 19.97
CA TRP A 44 -16.69 60.11 18.79
C TRP A 44 -15.73 58.94 19.07
N LEU A 45 -14.58 59.20 19.67
CA LEU A 45 -13.63 58.15 20.08
C LEU A 45 -14.24 57.18 21.11
N ALA A 46 -15.19 57.63 21.94
CA ALA A 46 -15.87 56.78 22.92
C ALA A 46 -16.89 55.83 22.27
N ILE A 47 -17.59 56.30 21.22
CA ILE A 47 -18.63 55.54 20.51
C ILE A 47 -18.01 54.62 19.46
N ALA A 48 -17.10 55.14 18.63
CA ALA A 48 -16.56 54.42 17.48
C ALA A 48 -15.50 53.37 17.86
N GLN A 49 -14.92 53.46 19.07
CA GLN A 49 -13.84 52.59 19.56
C GLN A 49 -12.83 52.19 18.47
N PRO A 50 -12.20 53.13 17.75
CA PRO A 50 -11.29 52.79 16.68
C PRO A 50 -10.15 51.93 17.24
N PHE A 51 -9.80 50.90 16.49
CA PHE A 51 -8.68 50.00 16.79
C PHE A 51 -7.61 50.14 15.73
N HIS A 52 -6.39 49.78 16.08
CA HIS A 52 -5.32 49.60 15.11
C HIS A 52 -4.90 48.14 15.10
N LEU A 53 -4.71 47.62 13.89
CA LEU A 53 -4.13 46.31 13.66
C LEU A 53 -2.64 46.36 14.03
N LYS A 54 -2.28 45.69 15.10
CA LYS A 54 -0.88 45.52 15.51
C LYS A 54 -0.45 44.10 15.14
N GLU A 55 0.65 43.99 14.39
CA GLU A 55 1.29 42.70 14.11
C GLU A 55 1.69 42.06 15.44
N LYS A 56 1.17 40.85 15.70
CA LYS A 56 1.59 40.07 16.86
C LYS A 56 2.80 39.23 16.44
N PRO A 57 3.89 39.19 17.24
CA PRO A 57 4.98 38.28 16.95
C PRO A 57 4.45 36.84 16.98
N LEU A 58 4.82 36.05 15.98
CA LEU A 58 4.51 34.63 15.95
C LEU A 58 5.19 33.95 17.15
N GLU A 59 4.48 33.04 17.81
CA GLU A 59 4.97 32.35 19.01
C GLU A 59 5.24 30.87 18.73
N SER A 60 6.19 30.27 19.47
CA SER A 60 6.35 28.82 19.48
C SER A 60 5.40 28.18 20.49
N SER A 61 4.58 27.23 20.07
CA SER A 61 3.67 26.49 20.95
C SER A 61 4.17 25.08 21.21
N MET A 62 4.17 24.67 22.48
CA MET A 62 4.41 23.28 22.88
C MET A 62 3.12 22.49 22.69
N VAL A 63 3.20 21.40 21.92
CA VAL A 63 2.03 20.60 21.52
C VAL A 63 2.28 19.12 21.83
N ASP A 64 1.40 18.56 22.66
CA ASP A 64 1.31 17.15 23.01
C ASP A 64 0.18 16.44 22.27
N ASN A 65 -0.90 17.15 21.96
CA ASN A 65 -2.02 16.67 21.16
C ASN A 65 -2.27 17.61 19.97
N ILE A 66 -1.99 17.12 18.77
CA ILE A 66 -2.10 17.89 17.52
C ILE A 66 -3.55 18.35 17.28
N GLN A 67 -4.54 17.51 17.58
CA GLN A 67 -5.95 17.81 17.30
C GLN A 67 -6.50 18.84 18.29
N GLU A 68 -6.06 18.79 19.55
CA GLU A 68 -6.35 19.84 20.53
C GLU A 68 -5.71 21.16 20.13
N PHE A 69 -4.47 21.14 19.65
CA PHE A 69 -3.80 22.34 19.14
C PHE A 69 -4.56 22.95 17.94
N LEU A 70 -4.91 22.14 16.94
CA LEU A 70 -5.64 22.57 15.74
C LEU A 70 -7.05 23.10 16.03
N SER A 71 -7.64 22.74 17.17
CA SER A 71 -8.94 23.27 17.62
C SER A 71 -8.83 24.44 18.59
N SER A 72 -7.61 24.82 18.99
CA SER A 72 -7.35 25.90 19.92
C SER A 72 -7.12 27.23 19.20
N GLU A 73 -7.42 28.34 19.88
CA GLU A 73 -7.11 29.68 19.34
C GLU A 73 -5.59 29.85 19.07
N LYS A 74 -4.73 29.11 19.79
CA LYS A 74 -3.26 29.13 19.63
C LYS A 74 -2.80 28.81 18.22
N MET A 75 -3.58 28.04 17.47
CA MET A 75 -3.33 27.72 16.06
C MET A 75 -3.09 28.99 15.23
N HIS A 76 -3.80 30.08 15.52
CA HIS A 76 -3.79 31.30 14.71
C HIS A 76 -2.57 32.19 14.92
N TRP A 77 -1.81 32.01 16.01
CA TRP A 77 -0.64 32.84 16.31
C TRP A 77 0.63 32.03 16.57
N THR A 78 0.66 30.76 16.14
CA THR A 78 1.83 29.88 16.25
C THR A 78 2.54 29.77 14.90
N ASP A 79 3.85 30.02 14.86
CA ASP A 79 4.68 29.68 13.68
C ASP A 79 5.34 28.31 13.79
N THR A 80 5.78 28.00 15.00
CA THR A 80 6.65 26.87 15.32
C THR A 80 5.92 25.97 16.31
N VAL A 81 5.59 24.77 15.85
CA VAL A 81 5.01 23.73 16.67
C VAL A 81 6.13 22.87 17.24
N LYS A 82 6.31 22.97 18.56
CA LYS A 82 7.24 22.13 19.32
C LYS A 82 6.50 20.87 19.78
N LEU A 83 6.61 19.82 18.99
CA LEU A 83 6.00 18.52 19.27
C LEU A 83 6.76 17.81 20.40
N ILE A 84 6.03 17.42 21.44
CA ILE A 84 6.59 16.71 22.59
C ILE A 84 6.52 15.20 22.35
N GLY A 85 7.65 14.51 22.46
CA GLY A 85 7.73 13.05 22.37
C GLY A 85 7.55 12.48 20.96
N GLY A 86 7.58 11.15 20.84
CA GLY A 86 7.62 10.42 19.56
C GLY A 86 6.36 9.65 19.18
N ASN A 87 5.33 9.63 20.02
CA ASN A 87 4.15 8.78 19.83
C ASN A 87 3.02 9.48 19.06
N HIS A 88 3.38 10.17 17.97
CA HIS A 88 2.42 10.87 17.12
C HIS A 88 2.09 10.02 15.89
N ARG A 89 0.92 10.25 15.29
CA ARG A 89 0.55 9.62 14.02
C ARG A 89 1.10 10.46 12.87
N ILE A 90 1.64 9.82 11.83
CA ILE A 90 2.16 10.53 10.65
C ILE A 90 1.03 11.33 9.99
N GLU A 91 -0.19 10.77 9.94
CA GLU A 91 -1.35 11.46 9.37
C GLU A 91 -1.74 12.72 10.17
N ASP A 92 -1.47 12.76 11.48
CA ASP A 92 -1.75 13.95 12.29
C ASP A 92 -0.64 15.00 12.07
N ILE A 93 0.62 14.57 11.92
CA ILE A 93 1.74 15.48 11.62
C ILE A 93 1.57 16.11 10.21
N GLN A 94 0.98 15.39 9.25
CA GLN A 94 0.61 15.93 7.92
C GLN A 94 -0.30 17.16 8.03
N LEU A 95 -1.16 17.25 9.06
CA LEU A 95 -2.00 18.43 9.27
C LEU A 95 -1.19 19.68 9.65
N LEU A 96 0.06 19.49 10.07
CA LEU A 96 0.99 20.55 10.45
C LEU A 96 1.97 20.93 9.33
N GLU A 97 1.76 20.48 8.09
CA GLU A 97 2.62 20.76 6.93
C GLU A 97 2.89 22.26 6.69
N ASN A 98 2.00 23.13 7.15
CA ASN A 98 2.14 24.57 7.03
C ASN A 98 2.94 25.23 8.17
N TYR A 99 3.37 24.48 9.19
CA TYR A 99 4.07 25.00 10.38
C TYR A 99 5.53 24.57 10.42
N HIS A 100 6.40 25.36 11.05
CA HIS A 100 7.73 24.88 11.41
C HIS A 100 7.62 23.87 12.54
N ILE A 101 8.08 22.64 12.33
CA ILE A 101 7.96 21.59 13.33
C ILE A 101 9.30 21.32 13.99
N GLU A 102 9.36 21.39 15.31
CA GLU A 102 10.52 21.01 16.11
C GLU A 102 10.14 19.89 17.07
N LEU A 103 10.93 18.80 17.10
CA LEU A 103 10.78 17.75 18.09
C LEU A 103 11.52 18.16 19.37
N VAL A 104 10.82 18.18 20.50
CA VAL A 104 11.37 18.52 21.83
C VAL A 104 11.25 17.31 22.75
N ASN A 105 12.32 17.03 23.51
CA ASN A 105 12.44 15.84 24.37
C ASN A 105 12.18 14.53 23.62
N PHE A 106 12.68 14.46 22.38
CA PHE A 106 12.56 13.30 21.52
C PHE A 106 13.88 12.53 21.52
N SER A 107 13.81 11.25 21.87
CA SER A 107 14.86 10.27 21.66
C SER A 107 14.19 9.04 21.08
N VAL A 108 14.85 8.37 20.13
CA VAL A 108 14.36 7.10 19.61
C VAL A 108 14.68 6.04 20.67
N PRO A 109 13.67 5.37 21.25
CA PRO A 109 13.93 4.34 22.25
C PRO A 109 14.62 3.14 21.59
N ASP A 110 15.43 2.42 22.36
CA ASP A 110 16.03 1.15 21.91
C ASP A 110 14.93 0.18 21.43
N GLY A 111 15.17 -0.53 20.34
CA GLY A 111 14.22 -1.51 19.82
C GLY A 111 14.29 -1.72 18.31
N PHE A 112 13.32 -2.42 17.75
CA PHE A 112 13.28 -2.68 16.30
C PHE A 112 12.81 -1.44 15.55
N SER A 113 13.67 -0.90 14.68
CA SER A 113 13.39 0.31 13.88
C SER A 113 12.92 0.03 12.46
N ASP A 114 13.18 -1.17 11.93
CA ASP A 114 12.67 -1.61 10.63
C ASP A 114 12.52 -3.13 10.60
N VAL A 115 11.52 -3.62 9.86
CA VAL A 115 11.30 -5.04 9.63
C VAL A 115 10.64 -5.28 8.27
N SER A 116 11.18 -6.24 7.53
CA SER A 116 10.65 -6.68 6.25
C SER A 116 10.66 -8.21 6.17
N LYS A 117 9.72 -8.73 5.40
CA LYS A 117 9.57 -10.16 5.13
C LYS A 117 9.17 -10.35 3.67
N SER A 118 9.66 -11.43 3.05
CA SER A 118 9.20 -11.85 1.74
C SER A 118 7.76 -12.38 1.80
N GLU A 119 7.15 -12.61 0.62
CA GLU A 119 5.92 -13.40 0.56
C GLU A 119 6.18 -14.80 1.13
N ILE A 120 5.26 -15.29 1.97
CA ILE A 120 5.46 -16.53 2.74
C ILE A 120 4.49 -17.58 2.22
N VAL A 121 5.06 -18.62 1.62
CA VAL A 121 4.33 -19.76 1.07
C VAL A 121 4.59 -20.97 1.95
N GLU A 122 3.53 -21.71 2.25
CA GLU A 122 3.57 -22.92 3.08
C GLU A 122 4.71 -23.88 2.67
N GLY A 123 5.54 -24.26 3.65
CA GLY A 123 6.63 -25.22 3.49
C GLY A 123 7.95 -24.66 2.93
N GLU A 124 7.95 -23.44 2.37
CA GLU A 124 9.16 -22.77 1.87
C GLU A 124 9.96 -22.10 3.00
N TYR A 125 11.23 -21.83 2.75
CA TYR A 125 12.03 -20.97 3.63
C TYR A 125 11.79 -19.51 3.26
N PHE A 126 11.76 -18.64 4.26
CA PHE A 126 11.64 -17.20 4.10
C PHE A 126 12.59 -16.50 5.07
N THR A 127 12.95 -15.26 4.74
CA THR A 127 13.87 -14.47 5.55
C THR A 127 13.14 -13.27 6.13
N VAL A 128 13.33 -13.05 7.43
CA VAL A 128 12.95 -11.83 8.13
C VAL A 128 14.22 -10.99 8.26
N VAL A 129 14.20 -9.79 7.70
CA VAL A 129 15.31 -8.84 7.76
C VAL A 129 14.85 -7.56 8.42
N GLY A 130 15.75 -6.86 9.09
CA GLY A 130 15.39 -5.59 9.72
C GLY A 130 16.57 -4.90 10.36
N LYS A 131 16.25 -3.82 11.07
CA LYS A 131 17.21 -3.01 11.81
C LYS A 131 16.79 -2.88 13.27
N PHE A 132 17.77 -2.92 14.16
CA PHE A 132 17.62 -2.64 15.57
C PHE A 132 18.32 -1.31 15.89
N GLU A 133 17.59 -0.38 16.50
CA GLU A 133 18.14 0.88 16.99
C GLU A 133 18.56 0.72 18.44
N SER A 134 19.73 1.24 18.77
CA SER A 134 20.27 1.19 20.11
C SER A 134 21.33 2.26 20.34
N GLU A 135 21.36 2.85 21.54
CA GLU A 135 22.51 3.65 21.99
C GLU A 135 23.72 2.72 22.25
N GLU A 136 24.80 2.90 21.46
CA GLU A 136 26.13 2.21 21.45
C GLU A 136 26.27 0.82 22.10
N ASP A 137 26.56 -0.20 21.26
CA ASP A 137 27.06 -1.55 21.62
C ASP A 137 26.24 -2.35 22.65
N SER A 138 24.97 -1.98 22.86
CA SER A 138 24.12 -2.66 23.82
C SER A 138 23.34 -3.84 23.24
N LEU A 139 23.37 -4.11 21.93
CA LEU A 139 22.68 -5.30 21.38
C LEU A 139 23.51 -6.57 21.58
N ALA A 140 22.99 -7.53 22.36
CA ALA A 140 23.64 -8.81 22.60
C ALA A 140 23.19 -9.89 21.61
N GLU A 141 21.87 -10.07 21.42
CA GLU A 141 21.31 -11.18 20.66
C GLU A 141 19.91 -10.83 20.11
N ILE A 142 19.56 -11.37 18.94
CA ILE A 142 18.21 -11.29 18.36
C ILE A 142 17.79 -12.69 17.94
N TRP A 143 16.56 -13.07 18.28
CA TRP A 143 15.97 -14.33 17.84
C TRP A 143 14.48 -14.17 17.55
N VAL A 144 13.95 -15.12 16.79
CA VAL A 144 12.52 -15.23 16.53
C VAL A 144 12.01 -16.50 17.20
N GLU A 145 10.99 -16.36 18.04
CA GLU A 145 10.24 -17.47 18.61
C GLU A 145 8.95 -17.69 17.82
N ASN A 146 8.76 -18.89 17.31
CA ASN A 146 7.53 -19.25 16.60
C ASN A 146 6.39 -19.57 17.57
N THR A 147 5.18 -19.79 17.05
CA THR A 147 3.99 -20.11 17.88
C THR A 147 4.08 -21.42 18.65
N SER A 148 5.06 -22.29 18.33
CA SER A 148 5.32 -23.55 19.00
C SER A 148 6.40 -23.42 20.09
N GLY A 149 7.00 -22.23 20.25
CA GLY A 149 8.09 -21.97 21.17
C GLY A 149 9.47 -22.37 20.65
N GLU A 150 9.63 -22.69 19.36
CA GLU A 150 10.95 -22.93 18.77
C GLU A 150 11.62 -21.60 18.44
N GLU A 151 12.88 -21.48 18.85
CA GLU A 151 13.68 -20.27 18.67
C GLU A 151 14.64 -20.41 17.49
N SER A 152 14.72 -19.38 16.67
CA SER A 152 15.66 -19.27 15.55
C SER A 152 16.50 -18.01 15.70
N GLN A 153 17.80 -18.20 15.78
CA GLN A 153 18.77 -17.13 16.02
C GLN A 153 19.01 -16.27 14.77
N ALA A 154 19.14 -14.96 14.98
CA ALA A 154 19.45 -14.02 13.91
C ALA A 154 20.96 -13.96 13.63
N THR A 155 21.30 -13.74 12.37
CA THR A 155 22.64 -13.28 11.98
C THR A 155 22.67 -11.75 12.06
N LEU A 156 23.61 -11.21 12.84
CA LEU A 156 23.80 -9.76 13.01
C LEU A 156 24.91 -9.22 12.11
N ASN A 157 24.68 -8.04 11.54
CA ASN A 157 25.68 -7.27 10.79
C ASN A 157 25.56 -5.79 11.16
N GLY A 158 26.27 -5.38 12.21
CA GLY A 158 26.05 -4.10 12.88
C GLY A 158 24.63 -4.07 13.47
N ASN A 159 23.87 -3.03 13.15
CA ASN A 159 22.49 -2.86 13.60
C ASN A 159 21.46 -3.64 12.75
N ASN A 160 21.89 -4.29 11.66
CA ASN A 160 20.99 -5.07 10.81
C ASN A 160 20.95 -6.52 11.27
N PHE A 161 19.78 -7.14 11.17
CA PHE A 161 19.58 -8.56 11.48
C PHE A 161 18.91 -9.29 10.32
N SER A 162 19.17 -10.59 10.24
CA SER A 162 18.54 -11.51 9.28
C SER A 162 18.30 -12.87 9.93
N VAL A 163 17.07 -13.38 9.83
CA VAL A 163 16.67 -14.70 10.36
C VAL A 163 16.02 -15.48 9.23
N GLU A 164 16.53 -16.67 8.92
CA GLU A 164 15.90 -17.62 8.01
C GLU A 164 14.97 -18.54 8.80
N LEU A 165 13.72 -18.66 8.34
CA LEU A 165 12.66 -19.43 8.99
C LEU A 165 12.00 -20.34 7.97
N LYS A 166 11.46 -21.48 8.43
CA LYS A 166 10.64 -22.35 7.59
C LYS A 166 9.16 -22.03 7.80
N ALA A 167 8.43 -21.83 6.70
CA ALA A 167 7.01 -21.53 6.74
C ALA A 167 6.19 -22.75 7.26
N PRO A 168 5.32 -22.56 8.26
CA PRO A 168 4.39 -23.59 8.73
C PRO A 168 3.27 -23.84 7.70
N VAL A 169 2.22 -24.57 8.08
CA VAL A 169 1.04 -24.78 7.24
C VAL A 169 0.31 -23.46 6.95
N LYS A 170 -0.51 -23.40 5.90
CA LYS A 170 -1.34 -22.21 5.60
C LYS A 170 -2.06 -21.71 6.86
N GLY A 171 -1.91 -20.43 7.17
CA GLY A 171 -2.53 -19.85 8.36
C GLY A 171 -2.05 -18.44 8.69
N LEU A 172 -2.53 -17.96 9.83
CA LEU A 172 -2.17 -16.69 10.44
C LEU A 172 -1.41 -16.98 11.72
N TYR A 173 -0.24 -16.38 11.87
CA TYR A 173 0.66 -16.64 12.99
C TYR A 173 1.14 -15.34 13.61
N GLU A 174 1.38 -15.37 14.91
CA GLU A 174 1.98 -14.28 15.66
C GLU A 174 3.31 -14.80 16.23
N TYR A 175 4.42 -14.47 15.57
CA TYR A 175 5.75 -14.82 16.06
C TYR A 175 6.21 -13.74 17.03
N SER A 176 7.11 -14.08 17.95
CA SER A 176 7.74 -13.09 18.82
C SER A 176 9.15 -12.81 18.33
N LEU A 177 9.39 -11.60 17.86
CA LEU A 177 10.72 -11.11 17.53
C LEU A 177 11.32 -10.52 18.80
N LYS A 178 12.40 -11.11 19.29
CA LYS A 178 13.01 -10.78 20.58
C LYS A 178 14.43 -10.28 20.41
N ALA A 179 14.79 -9.31 21.22
CA ALA A 179 16.15 -8.79 21.31
C ALA A 179 16.56 -8.71 22.78
N MET A 180 17.76 -9.18 23.08
CA MET A 180 18.37 -9.02 24.39
C MET A 180 19.39 -7.88 24.32
N VAL A 181 19.20 -6.91 25.21
CA VAL A 181 20.12 -5.79 25.41
C VAL A 181 21.17 -6.20 26.45
N ALA A 182 22.36 -5.58 26.42
CA ALA A 182 23.50 -5.87 27.28
C ALA A 182 23.21 -5.61 28.77
N SER A 183 22.16 -4.84 29.09
CA SER A 183 21.61 -4.70 30.44
C SER A 183 20.97 -5.98 30.99
N GLY A 184 20.68 -6.94 30.11
CA GLY A 184 19.91 -8.16 30.40
C GLY A 184 18.42 -8.02 30.15
N ASP A 185 17.93 -6.84 29.74
CA ASP A 185 16.53 -6.64 29.40
C ASP A 185 16.21 -7.26 28.04
N THR A 186 15.08 -7.96 27.97
CA THR A 186 14.58 -8.55 26.72
C THR A 186 13.40 -7.74 26.21
N MET A 187 13.54 -7.20 25.01
CA MET A 187 12.46 -6.57 24.27
C MET A 187 11.81 -7.59 23.36
N SER A 188 10.49 -7.49 23.20
CA SER A 188 9.71 -8.44 22.42
C SER A 188 8.64 -7.70 21.63
N GLU A 189 8.64 -7.93 20.32
CA GLU A 189 7.64 -7.41 19.40
C GLU A 189 6.88 -8.56 18.74
N VAL A 190 5.60 -8.34 18.46
CA VAL A 190 4.81 -9.31 17.70
C VAL A 190 5.10 -9.13 16.23
N LEU A 191 5.51 -10.20 15.57
CA LEU A 191 5.71 -10.28 14.13
C LEU A 191 4.55 -11.08 13.52
N PRO A 192 3.54 -10.42 12.94
CA PRO A 192 2.41 -11.12 12.32
C PRO A 192 2.86 -11.73 10.99
N ILE A 193 2.64 -13.04 10.81
CA ILE A 193 3.02 -13.81 9.63
C ILE A 193 1.75 -14.42 9.03
N GLN A 194 1.48 -14.08 7.77
CA GLN A 194 0.44 -14.72 6.98
C GLN A 194 1.12 -15.71 6.03
N VAL A 195 0.81 -16.99 6.19
CA VAL A 195 1.31 -18.05 5.32
C VAL A 195 0.24 -18.37 4.28
N LYS A 196 0.56 -18.11 3.02
CA LYS A 196 -0.30 -18.46 1.90
C LYS A 196 -0.21 -19.97 1.63
N PRO A 197 -1.30 -20.60 1.14
CA PRO A 197 -1.22 -21.99 0.71
C PRO A 197 -0.13 -22.14 -0.34
N SER A 198 0.61 -23.25 -0.26
CA SER A 198 1.41 -23.69 -1.40
C SER A 198 0.45 -23.94 -2.56
N SER A 199 0.55 -23.14 -3.63
CA SER A 199 -0.27 -23.32 -4.83
C SER A 199 0.25 -24.55 -5.58
N LYS A 200 -0.11 -25.73 -5.08
CA LYS A 200 0.20 -26.99 -5.74
C LYS A 200 -0.65 -27.09 -6.99
N MET A 201 0.01 -26.95 -8.14
CA MET A 201 -0.62 -27.12 -9.43
C MET A 201 -0.87 -28.60 -9.71
N SER A 202 -1.83 -28.85 -10.58
CA SER A 202 -2.29 -30.16 -10.99
C SER A 202 -2.13 -30.33 -12.50
N MET A 203 -1.43 -31.38 -12.91
CA MET A 203 -1.14 -31.65 -14.32
C MET A 203 -1.77 -32.97 -14.78
N LEU A 204 -2.45 -32.95 -15.92
CA LEU A 204 -2.86 -34.14 -16.65
C LEU A 204 -1.91 -34.34 -17.84
N ILE A 205 -1.22 -35.48 -17.90
CA ILE A 205 -0.41 -35.89 -19.04
C ILE A 205 -1.11 -37.02 -19.80
N LEU A 206 -1.41 -36.82 -21.08
CA LEU A 206 -1.81 -37.91 -21.99
C LEU A 206 -0.78 -38.09 -23.10
N ALA A 207 -0.30 -39.32 -23.26
CA ALA A 207 0.65 -39.65 -24.32
C ALA A 207 0.33 -40.98 -25.01
N ASN A 208 0.65 -41.05 -26.29
CA ASN A 208 0.36 -42.18 -27.17
C ASN A 208 1.47 -43.25 -27.14
N ASN A 209 2.59 -42.97 -26.49
CA ASN A 209 3.66 -43.92 -26.23
C ASN A 209 4.50 -43.49 -25.01
N PRO A 210 5.22 -44.41 -24.34
CA PRO A 210 6.15 -44.05 -23.28
C PRO A 210 7.32 -43.22 -23.85
N GLN A 211 7.69 -42.16 -23.13
CA GLN A 211 8.83 -41.29 -23.47
C GLN A 211 9.62 -40.92 -22.21
N PHE A 212 10.95 -40.82 -22.35
CA PHE A 212 11.84 -40.43 -21.25
C PHE A 212 11.50 -39.03 -20.71
N ASP A 213 11.26 -38.06 -21.60
CA ASP A 213 10.87 -36.68 -21.23
C ASP A 213 9.73 -36.63 -20.22
N ILE A 214 8.70 -37.44 -20.44
CA ILE A 214 7.50 -37.44 -19.61
C ILE A 214 7.83 -37.93 -18.20
N ASN A 215 8.72 -38.93 -18.09
CA ASN A 215 9.14 -39.44 -16.79
C ASN A 215 10.00 -38.43 -16.03
N TYR A 216 10.92 -37.76 -16.72
CA TYR A 216 11.73 -36.69 -16.11
C TYR A 216 10.86 -35.51 -15.66
N LEU A 217 9.96 -35.04 -16.52
CA LEU A 217 9.04 -33.95 -16.19
C LEU A 217 8.14 -34.34 -15.01
N LYS A 218 7.61 -35.56 -15.00
CA LYS A 218 6.83 -36.08 -13.87
C LYS A 218 7.64 -36.03 -12.58
N ASN A 219 8.88 -36.53 -12.58
CA ASN A 219 9.70 -36.56 -11.37
C ASN A 219 10.07 -35.16 -10.89
N TYR A 220 10.40 -34.25 -11.82
CA TYR A 220 10.63 -32.83 -11.53
C TYR A 220 9.39 -32.16 -10.94
N TRP A 221 8.22 -32.31 -11.57
CA TRP A 221 6.96 -31.74 -11.12
C TRP A 221 6.54 -32.25 -9.73
N VAL A 222 6.69 -33.55 -9.50
CA VAL A 222 6.39 -34.18 -8.21
C VAL A 222 7.38 -33.78 -7.13
N SER A 223 8.66 -33.57 -7.46
CA SER A 223 9.66 -33.12 -6.47
C SER A 223 9.36 -31.70 -5.94
N GLN A 224 8.69 -30.87 -6.74
CA GLN A 224 8.16 -29.57 -6.33
C GLN A 224 6.84 -29.68 -5.53
N GLY A 225 6.38 -30.89 -5.23
CA GLY A 225 5.18 -31.15 -4.43
C GLY A 225 3.86 -30.99 -5.19
N HIS A 226 3.90 -30.82 -6.51
CA HIS A 226 2.71 -30.71 -7.36
C HIS A 226 2.02 -32.07 -7.61
N SER A 227 0.79 -32.01 -8.11
CA SER A 227 -0.05 -33.17 -8.39
C SER A 227 -0.03 -33.53 -9.87
N ILE A 228 -0.04 -34.81 -10.18
CA ILE A 228 -0.02 -35.29 -11.57
C ILE A 228 -0.83 -36.56 -11.78
N LEU A 229 -1.61 -36.56 -12.86
CA LEU A 229 -2.20 -37.76 -13.45
C LEU A 229 -1.53 -38.01 -14.79
N GLN A 230 -0.81 -39.12 -14.92
CA GLN A 230 -0.18 -39.54 -16.16
C GLN A 230 -0.95 -40.74 -16.73
N LYS A 231 -1.43 -40.63 -17.98
CA LYS A 231 -2.02 -41.75 -18.75
C LYS A 231 -1.26 -41.93 -20.06
N VAL A 232 -0.51 -43.02 -20.15
CA VAL A 232 0.37 -43.32 -21.29
C VAL A 232 -0.08 -44.62 -21.94
N LYS A 233 -0.22 -44.63 -23.27
CA LYS A 233 -0.52 -45.86 -24.02
C LYS A 233 0.72 -46.77 -24.08
N ILE A 234 0.60 -48.02 -23.63
CA ILE A 234 1.67 -49.04 -23.67
C ILE A 234 1.50 -49.95 -24.90
N SER A 235 0.27 -50.28 -25.28
CA SER A 235 -0.04 -51.07 -26.48
C SER A 235 -1.39 -50.66 -27.07
N GLN A 236 -1.86 -51.30 -28.16
CA GLN A 236 -3.08 -50.89 -28.89
C GLN A 236 -4.29 -50.62 -27.98
N GLU A 237 -4.47 -51.41 -26.92
CA GLU A 237 -5.59 -51.29 -25.97
C GLU A 237 -5.15 -51.17 -24.50
N LYS A 238 -3.84 -51.11 -24.20
CA LYS A 238 -3.35 -51.04 -22.81
C LYS A 238 -2.76 -49.67 -22.51
N PHE A 239 -3.14 -49.13 -21.35
CA PHE A 239 -2.66 -47.86 -20.82
C PHE A 239 -2.02 -48.06 -19.44
N SER A 240 -0.93 -47.34 -19.18
CA SER A 240 -0.40 -47.11 -17.85
C SER A 240 -1.03 -45.85 -17.30
N THR A 241 -1.62 -45.92 -16.11
CA THR A 241 -2.15 -44.75 -15.41
C THR A 241 -1.45 -44.62 -14.07
N ASN A 242 -0.83 -43.47 -13.82
CA ASN A 242 -0.17 -43.16 -12.55
C ASN A 242 -0.80 -41.91 -11.94
N TYR A 243 -1.30 -42.03 -10.72
CA TYR A 243 -1.78 -40.92 -9.89
C TYR A 243 -0.70 -40.61 -8.86
N VAL A 244 -0.22 -39.36 -8.81
CA VAL A 244 0.78 -38.93 -7.81
C VAL A 244 0.29 -37.63 -7.19
N ASN A 245 0.25 -37.58 -5.85
CA ASN A 245 -0.28 -36.46 -5.06
C ASN A 245 -1.72 -36.06 -5.44
N ILE A 246 -2.52 -36.98 -5.99
CA ILE A 246 -3.93 -36.77 -6.36
C ILE A 246 -4.73 -38.04 -6.03
N PRO A 247 -5.96 -37.94 -5.48
CA PRO A 247 -6.81 -39.11 -5.24
C PRO A 247 -7.14 -39.83 -6.55
N GLU A 248 -7.14 -41.17 -6.52
CA GLU A 248 -7.50 -41.97 -7.69
C GLU A 248 -8.99 -41.81 -8.03
N PHE A 249 -9.28 -41.67 -9.32
CA PHE A 249 -10.64 -41.63 -9.84
C PHE A 249 -10.73 -42.28 -11.22
N LYS A 250 -11.91 -42.80 -11.57
CA LYS A 250 -12.13 -43.43 -12.89
C LYS A 250 -12.01 -42.39 -14.00
N PHE A 251 -10.97 -42.51 -14.82
CA PHE A 251 -10.72 -41.64 -15.97
C PHE A 251 -10.76 -42.42 -17.29
N ALA A 252 -11.94 -42.44 -17.92
CA ALA A 252 -12.15 -43.08 -19.21
C ALA A 252 -11.93 -42.12 -20.39
N THR A 253 -12.67 -41.00 -20.40
CA THR A 253 -12.70 -40.02 -21.50
C THR A 253 -12.46 -38.59 -20.99
N LEU A 254 -12.04 -37.71 -21.89
CA LEU A 254 -11.96 -36.28 -21.59
C LEU A 254 -13.38 -35.72 -21.41
N SER A 255 -13.57 -34.96 -20.33
CA SER A 255 -14.84 -34.29 -20.01
C SER A 255 -14.53 -33.03 -19.22
N THR A 256 -15.49 -32.09 -19.15
CA THR A 256 -15.34 -30.85 -18.37
C THR A 256 -15.00 -31.16 -16.92
N LYS A 257 -15.76 -32.07 -16.28
CA LYS A 257 -15.52 -32.54 -14.91
C LYS A 257 -14.12 -33.12 -14.66
N VAL A 258 -13.45 -33.64 -15.69
CA VAL A 258 -12.06 -34.11 -15.58
C VAL A 258 -11.11 -32.93 -15.76
N LEU A 259 -11.30 -32.09 -16.79
CA LEU A 259 -10.42 -30.95 -17.05
C LEU A 259 -10.43 -29.92 -15.92
N ASP A 260 -11.57 -29.71 -15.27
CA ASP A 260 -11.71 -28.77 -14.15
C ASP A 260 -10.89 -29.15 -12.90
N ARG A 261 -10.27 -30.34 -12.90
CA ARG A 261 -9.38 -30.82 -11.81
C ARG A 261 -7.92 -30.51 -12.06
N PHE A 262 -7.58 -29.98 -13.22
CA PHE A 262 -6.21 -29.78 -13.67
C PHE A 262 -5.98 -28.34 -14.10
N ASP A 263 -4.87 -27.76 -13.64
CA ASP A 263 -4.41 -26.45 -14.08
C ASP A 263 -3.72 -26.55 -15.45
N ILE A 264 -3.09 -27.70 -15.72
CA ILE A 264 -2.30 -27.93 -16.93
C ILE A 264 -2.67 -29.26 -17.58
N LEU A 265 -2.88 -29.23 -18.90
CA LEU A 265 -3.02 -30.41 -19.75
C LEU A 265 -1.82 -30.49 -20.69
N LEU A 266 -1.00 -31.52 -20.55
CA LEU A 266 0.10 -31.83 -21.46
C LEU A 266 -0.27 -33.02 -22.33
N LEU A 267 -0.27 -32.80 -23.64
CA LEU A 267 -0.53 -33.84 -24.64
C LEU A 267 0.66 -33.96 -25.56
N ASP A 268 0.94 -35.17 -26.04
CA ASP A 268 1.71 -35.27 -27.28
C ASP A 268 0.81 -34.98 -28.50
N ILE A 269 1.41 -34.45 -29.57
CA ILE A 269 0.66 -34.07 -30.78
C ILE A 269 -0.02 -35.30 -31.42
N ALA A 270 0.58 -36.49 -31.28
CA ALA A 270 -0.04 -37.72 -31.75
C ALA A 270 -1.38 -38.00 -31.05
N THR A 271 -1.44 -37.82 -29.73
CA THR A 271 -2.63 -37.98 -28.89
C THR A 271 -3.68 -36.94 -29.26
N TRP A 272 -3.29 -35.66 -29.37
CA TRP A 272 -4.17 -34.58 -29.85
C TRP A 272 -4.83 -34.89 -31.20
N ASN A 273 -4.07 -35.51 -32.10
CA ASN A 273 -4.54 -35.86 -33.44
C ASN A 273 -5.46 -37.10 -33.47
N THR A 274 -5.45 -37.89 -32.39
CA THR A 274 -6.29 -39.10 -32.23
C THR A 274 -7.60 -38.84 -31.48
N ILE A 275 -7.65 -37.84 -30.58
CA ILE A 275 -8.89 -37.48 -29.89
C ILE A 275 -9.94 -36.91 -30.86
N THR A 276 -11.21 -36.99 -30.49
CA THR A 276 -12.31 -36.57 -31.36
C THR A 276 -12.34 -35.03 -31.53
N PRO A 277 -12.95 -34.50 -32.61
CA PRO A 277 -13.16 -33.06 -32.76
C PRO A 277 -13.90 -32.44 -31.56
N ASN A 278 -14.87 -33.17 -30.98
CA ASN A 278 -15.61 -32.70 -29.81
C ASN A 278 -14.72 -32.61 -28.57
N GLU A 279 -13.86 -33.59 -28.32
CA GLU A 279 -12.89 -33.52 -27.22
C GLU A 279 -11.87 -32.38 -27.41
N ARG A 280 -11.42 -32.12 -28.64
CA ARG A 280 -10.56 -30.96 -28.92
C ARG A 280 -11.26 -29.65 -28.59
N ASN A 281 -12.51 -29.48 -29.03
CA ASN A 281 -13.29 -28.28 -28.72
C ASN A 281 -13.53 -28.14 -27.21
N LEU A 282 -13.79 -29.26 -26.52
CA LEU A 282 -13.94 -29.27 -25.06
C LEU A 282 -12.67 -28.78 -24.37
N VAL A 283 -11.50 -29.27 -24.79
CA VAL A 283 -10.20 -28.78 -24.27
C VAL A 283 -10.02 -27.29 -24.56
N LEU A 284 -10.25 -26.83 -25.79
CA LEU A 284 -10.10 -25.42 -26.14
C LEU A 284 -11.06 -24.51 -25.37
N ASN A 285 -12.29 -24.96 -25.11
CA ASN A 285 -13.23 -24.22 -24.25
C ASN A 285 -12.73 -24.16 -22.81
N ALA A 286 -12.18 -25.25 -22.26
CA ALA A 286 -11.57 -25.23 -20.92
C ALA A 286 -10.36 -24.29 -20.83
N VAL A 287 -9.55 -24.19 -21.89
CA VAL A 287 -8.49 -23.17 -22.00
C VAL A 287 -9.12 -21.77 -21.95
N LYS A 288 -10.14 -21.52 -22.77
CA LYS A 288 -10.78 -20.21 -22.90
C LYS A 288 -11.50 -19.74 -21.62
N GLU A 289 -12.31 -20.60 -21.03
CA GLU A 289 -13.28 -20.24 -20.00
C GLU A 289 -12.76 -20.52 -18.59
N ASN A 290 -11.98 -21.59 -18.41
CA ASN A 290 -11.55 -22.06 -17.09
C ASN A 290 -10.06 -21.79 -16.81
N GLY A 291 -9.33 -21.23 -17.77
CA GLY A 291 -7.92 -20.89 -17.60
C GLY A 291 -6.96 -22.08 -17.71
N LEU A 292 -7.39 -23.21 -18.28
CA LEU A 292 -6.53 -24.39 -18.46
C LEU A 292 -5.30 -24.04 -19.32
N GLY A 293 -4.11 -24.39 -18.85
CA GLY A 293 -2.87 -24.34 -19.65
C GLY A 293 -2.74 -25.58 -20.53
N LEU A 294 -2.77 -25.45 -21.85
CA LEU A 294 -2.59 -26.57 -22.78
C LEU A 294 -1.17 -26.59 -23.36
N ALA A 295 -0.38 -27.62 -23.03
CA ALA A 295 0.92 -27.86 -23.64
C ALA A 295 0.83 -28.98 -24.68
N LEU A 296 1.24 -28.73 -25.93
CA LEU A 296 1.38 -29.77 -26.95
C LEU A 296 2.85 -30.04 -27.24
N LYS A 297 3.28 -31.26 -26.94
CA LYS A 297 4.64 -31.75 -27.19
C LYS A 297 4.71 -32.51 -28.51
N PRO A 298 5.64 -32.17 -29.40
CA PRO A 298 5.85 -32.97 -30.60
C PRO A 298 6.55 -34.29 -30.26
N THR A 299 6.11 -35.37 -30.90
CA THR A 299 6.77 -36.68 -30.80
C THR A 299 7.89 -36.86 -31.81
N GLN A 300 7.79 -36.20 -32.97
CA GLN A 300 8.75 -36.25 -34.07
C GLN A 300 8.74 -34.94 -34.86
N ALA A 301 9.80 -34.71 -35.63
CA ALA A 301 9.86 -33.57 -36.55
C ALA A 301 8.76 -33.65 -37.62
N GLY A 302 8.19 -32.49 -37.99
CA GLY A 302 7.20 -32.37 -39.08
C GLY A 302 5.76 -32.79 -38.74
N VAL A 303 5.47 -33.12 -37.48
CA VAL A 303 4.11 -33.44 -37.03
C VAL A 303 3.40 -32.16 -36.59
N SER A 304 2.21 -31.88 -37.15
CA SER A 304 1.38 -30.72 -36.79
C SER A 304 0.10 -31.13 -36.05
N ALA A 305 -0.37 -30.26 -35.16
CA ALA A 305 -1.59 -30.44 -34.39
C ALA A 305 -2.82 -30.04 -35.21
N LYS A 306 -3.74 -30.99 -35.42
CA LYS A 306 -5.00 -30.76 -36.16
C LYS A 306 -5.80 -29.62 -35.53
N GLY A 307 -6.20 -28.63 -36.35
CA GLY A 307 -6.99 -27.49 -35.91
C GLY A 307 -6.20 -26.36 -35.24
N LEU A 308 -4.86 -26.47 -35.20
CA LEU A 308 -3.94 -25.42 -34.74
C LEU A 308 -2.97 -25.05 -35.90
N PRO A 309 -2.28 -23.91 -35.84
CA PRO A 309 -1.35 -23.53 -36.89
C PRO A 309 -0.20 -24.54 -37.01
N TYR A 310 0.33 -24.66 -38.22
CA TYR A 310 1.50 -25.49 -38.50
C TYR A 310 2.77 -24.83 -37.94
N HIS A 311 3.60 -25.61 -37.23
CA HIS A 311 4.94 -25.16 -36.82
C HIS A 311 5.98 -26.25 -37.07
N LYS A 312 7.19 -25.84 -37.48
CA LYS A 312 8.31 -26.75 -37.66
C LYS A 312 8.88 -27.13 -36.29
N VAL A 313 8.88 -28.43 -36.00
CA VAL A 313 9.47 -29.00 -34.78
C VAL A 313 10.97 -29.17 -34.98
N LEU A 314 11.74 -28.77 -33.98
CA LEU A 314 13.19 -28.95 -33.90
C LEU A 314 13.54 -30.18 -33.03
N ARG A 315 14.64 -30.82 -33.38
CA ARG A 315 15.35 -31.77 -32.53
C ARG A 315 16.64 -31.08 -32.10
N PHE A 316 17.07 -31.30 -30.86
CA PHE A 316 18.41 -30.85 -30.48
C PHE A 316 19.43 -31.56 -31.37
N SER A 317 20.34 -30.80 -31.96
CA SER A 317 21.58 -31.36 -32.50
C SER A 317 22.65 -31.40 -31.39
N ASP A 318 23.59 -32.34 -31.50
CA ASP A 318 24.66 -32.51 -30.51
C ASP A 318 25.53 -31.24 -30.36
N GLU A 319 25.71 -30.44 -31.42
CA GLU A 319 26.46 -29.17 -31.42
C GLU A 319 25.71 -28.01 -30.72
N GLU A 320 24.38 -27.96 -30.82
CA GLU A 320 23.54 -26.96 -30.12
C GLU A 320 23.42 -27.28 -28.62
N ILE A 321 23.45 -28.56 -28.25
CA ILE A 321 23.47 -29.00 -26.84
C ILE A 321 24.74 -28.52 -26.16
N GLU A 322 25.90 -28.59 -26.80
CA GLU A 322 27.17 -28.14 -26.21
C GLU A 322 27.24 -26.61 -26.07
N SER A 323 26.82 -25.87 -27.09
CA SER A 323 26.92 -24.40 -27.17
C SER A 323 25.81 -23.63 -26.43
N VAL A 324 24.70 -24.28 -26.06
CA VAL A 324 23.51 -23.61 -25.47
C VAL A 324 22.95 -22.50 -26.38
N ASN A 325 23.24 -22.58 -27.68
CA ASN A 325 22.78 -21.59 -28.64
C ASN A 325 21.69 -22.22 -29.50
N LEU A 326 20.44 -21.99 -29.13
CA LEU A 326 19.28 -22.49 -29.85
C LEU A 326 18.95 -21.50 -30.97
N GLU A 327 19.50 -21.71 -32.18
CA GLU A 327 19.14 -20.89 -33.33
C GLU A 327 17.66 -21.12 -33.69
N MET A 328 16.85 -20.09 -33.41
CA MET A 328 15.42 -20.13 -33.70
C MET A 328 15.15 -19.85 -35.18
N ILE A 329 14.51 -20.80 -35.87
CA ILE A 329 13.96 -20.56 -37.20
C ILE A 329 12.63 -19.81 -37.06
N ASP A 330 12.50 -18.73 -37.85
CA ASP A 330 11.29 -17.94 -38.00
C ASP A 330 10.14 -18.83 -38.51
N VAL A 331 9.05 -18.91 -37.74
CA VAL A 331 7.89 -19.73 -38.09
C VAL A 331 6.80 -18.80 -38.57
N GLU A 332 6.33 -18.97 -39.80
CA GLU A 332 5.10 -18.31 -40.25
C GLU A 332 3.94 -18.69 -39.34
N HIS A 333 3.49 -17.73 -38.54
CA HIS A 333 2.33 -17.87 -37.67
C HIS A 333 1.40 -16.66 -37.88
N ASN A 334 0.13 -16.82 -37.55
CA ASN A 334 -0.79 -15.68 -37.54
C ASN A 334 -0.47 -14.75 -36.33
N ASN A 335 -0.93 -13.50 -36.35
CA ASN A 335 -0.64 -12.50 -35.32
C ASN A 335 -1.10 -12.84 -33.89
N SER A 336 -1.87 -13.93 -33.69
CA SER A 336 -2.35 -14.34 -32.35
C SER A 336 -1.35 -15.21 -31.59
N TRP A 337 -0.34 -15.76 -32.28
CA TRP A 337 0.72 -16.57 -31.67
C TRP A 337 1.96 -15.71 -31.41
N LYS A 338 2.58 -15.91 -30.25
CA LYS A 338 3.83 -15.28 -29.84
C LYS A 338 4.96 -16.31 -29.88
N VAL A 339 6.08 -15.96 -30.52
CA VAL A 339 7.30 -16.77 -30.49
C VAL A 339 7.93 -16.67 -29.10
N MET A 340 8.26 -17.83 -28.53
CA MET A 340 8.95 -17.98 -27.25
C MET A 340 10.21 -18.83 -27.45
N ASP A 341 11.15 -18.78 -26.51
CA ASP A 341 12.45 -19.47 -26.60
C ASP A 341 12.32 -20.97 -26.92
N TYR A 342 11.29 -21.62 -26.39
CA TYR A 342 11.09 -23.07 -26.50
C TYR A 342 9.86 -23.48 -27.32
N GLY A 343 9.15 -22.53 -27.93
CA GLY A 343 7.87 -22.83 -28.57
C GLY A 343 7.09 -21.65 -29.13
N LEU A 344 5.81 -21.89 -29.41
CA LEU A 344 4.83 -20.85 -29.74
C LEU A 344 3.75 -20.81 -28.67
N LYS A 345 3.38 -19.61 -28.23
CA LYS A 345 2.34 -19.39 -27.23
C LYS A 345 1.14 -18.71 -27.87
N TRP A 346 -0.07 -19.17 -27.57
CA TRP A 346 -1.31 -18.52 -27.94
C TRP A 346 -2.15 -18.29 -26.69
N HIS A 347 -2.42 -17.03 -26.38
CA HIS A 347 -3.39 -16.69 -25.35
C HIS A 347 -4.80 -16.90 -25.88
N HIS A 348 -5.59 -17.71 -25.17
CA HIS A 348 -6.95 -18.02 -25.54
C HIS A 348 -7.85 -17.92 -24.32
N GLY A 349 -8.60 -16.82 -24.21
CA GLY A 349 -9.42 -16.51 -23.03
C GLY A 349 -8.56 -16.36 -21.77
N TYR A 350 -8.97 -17.01 -20.68
CA TYR A 350 -8.23 -17.00 -19.41
C TYR A 350 -7.00 -17.91 -19.40
N GLY A 351 -6.86 -18.80 -20.38
CA GLY A 351 -5.77 -19.77 -20.44
C GLY A 351 -4.80 -19.50 -21.59
N SER A 352 -3.92 -20.45 -21.83
CA SER A 352 -3.01 -20.39 -22.96
C SER A 352 -2.70 -21.77 -23.55
N VAL A 353 -2.35 -21.77 -24.83
CA VAL A 353 -1.88 -22.94 -25.56
C VAL A 353 -0.40 -22.74 -25.88
N PHE A 354 0.45 -23.67 -25.46
CA PHE A 354 1.87 -23.69 -25.77
C PHE A 354 2.20 -24.87 -26.67
N LEU A 355 2.72 -24.58 -27.86
CA LEU A 355 3.22 -25.56 -28.80
C LEU A 355 4.73 -25.65 -28.62
N LEU A 356 5.21 -26.76 -28.05
CA LEU A 356 6.64 -26.97 -27.90
C LEU A 356 7.27 -27.17 -29.28
N LYS A 357 8.43 -26.55 -29.50
CA LYS A 357 9.28 -26.81 -30.67
C LYS A 357 10.27 -27.94 -30.42
N VAL A 358 10.45 -28.35 -29.16
CA VAL A 358 11.47 -29.29 -28.72
C VAL A 358 10.85 -30.67 -28.46
N SER A 359 11.43 -31.73 -29.05
CA SER A 359 10.92 -33.10 -28.92
C SER A 359 11.73 -34.02 -27.97
N ASP A 360 13.00 -33.71 -27.70
CA ASP A 360 13.95 -34.61 -27.01
C ASP A 360 14.68 -33.91 -25.83
N SER A 361 13.96 -33.16 -24.98
CA SER A 361 14.52 -32.36 -23.87
C SER A 361 15.30 -33.14 -22.81
N TYR A 362 15.04 -34.44 -22.67
CA TYR A 362 15.75 -35.33 -21.76
C TYR A 362 17.24 -35.45 -22.09
N GLN A 363 17.64 -35.15 -23.33
CA GLN A 363 19.05 -35.14 -23.71
C GLN A 363 19.84 -34.13 -22.86
N LEU A 364 19.25 -32.98 -22.50
CA LEU A 364 19.90 -32.03 -21.58
C LEU A 364 20.28 -32.68 -20.24
N ILE A 365 19.45 -33.59 -19.73
CA ILE A 365 19.72 -34.32 -18.49
C ILE A 365 20.83 -35.35 -18.71
N LEU A 366 20.81 -36.06 -19.85
CA LEU A 366 21.86 -37.03 -20.20
C LEU A 366 23.24 -36.38 -20.39
N HIS A 367 23.28 -35.08 -20.67
CA HIS A 367 24.50 -34.27 -20.80
C HIS A 367 24.81 -33.42 -19.53
N ASP A 368 24.31 -33.81 -18.36
CA ASP A 368 24.52 -33.14 -17.06
C ASP A 368 24.05 -31.67 -16.98
N LYS A 369 23.17 -31.24 -17.90
CA LYS A 369 22.56 -29.89 -17.93
C LYS A 369 21.17 -29.86 -17.28
N ALA A 370 21.02 -30.50 -16.11
CA ALA A 370 19.75 -30.57 -15.40
C ALA A 370 19.19 -29.20 -14.99
N SER A 371 20.05 -28.22 -14.68
CA SER A 371 19.63 -26.85 -14.38
C SER A 371 18.94 -26.17 -15.58
N VAL A 372 19.48 -26.35 -16.79
CA VAL A 372 18.91 -25.82 -18.04
C VAL A 372 17.56 -26.49 -18.34
N TYR A 373 17.46 -27.80 -18.14
CA TYR A 373 16.19 -28.52 -18.26
C TYR A 373 15.12 -27.98 -17.31
N ASN A 374 15.47 -27.79 -16.03
CA ASN A 374 14.55 -27.27 -15.02
C ASN A 374 14.13 -25.83 -15.35
N GLN A 375 15.07 -24.99 -15.77
CA GLN A 375 14.78 -23.61 -16.17
C GLN A 375 13.87 -23.54 -17.41
N MET A 376 14.10 -24.40 -18.40
CA MET A 376 13.24 -24.52 -19.58
C MET A 376 11.79 -24.85 -19.18
N TRP A 377 11.59 -25.91 -18.39
CA TRP A 377 10.25 -26.31 -17.98
C TRP A 377 9.61 -25.31 -17.01
N ALA A 378 10.38 -24.72 -16.09
CA ALA A 378 9.87 -23.65 -15.21
C ALA A 378 9.36 -22.47 -16.04
N SER A 379 10.12 -22.04 -17.05
CA SER A 379 9.72 -20.98 -17.99
C SER A 379 8.41 -21.34 -18.72
N ILE A 380 8.37 -22.50 -19.40
CA ILE A 380 7.18 -22.96 -20.14
C ILE A 380 5.93 -23.04 -19.23
N LEU A 381 6.07 -23.61 -18.04
CA LEU A 381 4.96 -23.82 -17.11
C LEU A 381 4.49 -22.50 -16.49
N SER A 382 5.42 -21.59 -16.16
CA SER A 382 5.08 -20.24 -15.70
C SER A 382 4.33 -19.43 -16.75
N ASP A 383 4.65 -19.63 -18.02
CA ASP A 383 3.98 -19.00 -19.14
C ASP A 383 2.59 -19.58 -19.42
N LEU A 384 2.45 -20.89 -19.25
CA LEU A 384 1.20 -21.61 -19.45
C LEU A 384 0.15 -21.23 -18.42
N PHE A 385 0.60 -21.05 -17.18
CA PHE A 385 -0.26 -20.76 -16.06
C PHE A 385 -0.59 -19.27 -15.99
N VAL A 386 -1.84 -18.93 -16.27
CA VAL A 386 -2.38 -17.62 -15.95
C VAL A 386 -3.16 -17.78 -14.66
N LYS A 387 -2.60 -17.29 -13.55
CA LYS A 387 -3.34 -17.25 -12.29
C LYS A 387 -4.57 -16.38 -12.49
N LYS A 388 -5.75 -16.96 -12.33
CA LYS A 388 -7.01 -16.22 -12.27
C LYS A 388 -7.01 -15.32 -11.02
N ASN A 389 -6.43 -14.13 -11.14
CA ASN A 389 -6.50 -13.08 -10.11
C ASN A 389 -7.76 -12.24 -10.39
N GLU A 390 -8.92 -12.75 -9.97
CA GLU A 390 -10.16 -11.97 -9.93
C GLU A 390 -10.43 -11.35 -8.53
N GLY A 391 -9.52 -11.58 -7.58
CA GLY A 391 -9.66 -11.09 -6.22
C GLY A 391 -9.28 -9.62 -6.06
N PHE A 392 -9.95 -8.95 -5.12
CA PHE A 392 -9.54 -7.61 -4.70
C PHE A 392 -8.28 -7.66 -3.82
N THR A 393 -7.56 -6.54 -3.76
CA THR A 393 -6.38 -6.37 -2.89
C THR A 393 -6.66 -5.30 -1.85
N VAL A 394 -6.02 -5.44 -0.68
CA VAL A 394 -6.03 -4.43 0.39
C VAL A 394 -4.59 -4.10 0.69
N SER A 395 -4.13 -2.93 0.25
CA SER A 395 -2.81 -2.40 0.56
C SER A 395 -2.92 -1.39 1.69
N LYS A 396 -2.07 -1.56 2.71
CA LYS A 396 -2.04 -0.69 3.88
C LYS A 396 -0.61 -0.55 4.42
N PRO A 397 -0.33 0.50 5.22
CA PRO A 397 0.91 0.55 5.99
C PRO A 397 1.09 -0.70 6.85
N PHE A 398 2.35 -1.10 7.07
CA PHE A 398 2.66 -2.25 7.94
C PHE A 398 2.09 -2.04 9.34
N LEU A 399 2.40 -0.88 9.95
CA LEU A 399 1.91 -0.48 11.25
C LEU A 399 0.46 0.02 11.16
N THR A 400 -0.42 -0.64 11.91
CA THR A 400 -1.82 -0.26 12.10
C THR A 400 -2.14 -0.54 13.55
N TYR A 401 -2.60 0.46 14.30
CA TYR A 401 -2.82 0.33 15.74
C TYR A 401 -4.29 0.24 16.10
N GLU A 402 -4.57 -0.41 17.23
CA GLU A 402 -5.91 -0.47 17.78
C GLU A 402 -6.46 0.95 18.07
N ALA A 403 -7.72 1.16 17.69
CA ALA A 403 -8.44 2.44 17.80
C ALA A 403 -7.92 3.58 16.91
N GLU A 404 -6.92 3.34 16.05
CA GLU A 404 -6.52 4.27 15.00
C GLU A 404 -7.19 3.87 13.67
N SER A 405 -7.74 4.85 12.93
CA SER A 405 -8.24 4.61 11.58
C SER A 405 -7.10 4.77 10.58
N THR A 406 -6.77 3.69 9.87
CA THR A 406 -5.72 3.67 8.83
C THR A 406 -6.35 3.68 7.45
N SER A 407 -5.82 4.52 6.55
CA SER A 407 -6.18 4.49 5.14
C SER A 407 -5.63 3.22 4.48
N ALA A 408 -6.49 2.50 3.77
CA ALA A 408 -6.13 1.36 2.97
C ALA A 408 -6.60 1.55 1.53
N GLN A 409 -5.71 1.24 0.60
CA GLN A 409 -6.01 1.20 -0.83
C GLN A 409 -6.63 -0.16 -1.16
N ILE A 410 -7.82 -0.12 -1.74
CA ILE A 410 -8.58 -1.27 -2.22
C ILE A 410 -8.39 -1.31 -3.74
N GLY A 411 -7.76 -2.35 -4.24
CA GLY A 411 -7.57 -2.56 -5.68
C GLY A 411 -8.48 -3.64 -6.23
N TYR A 412 -8.86 -3.53 -7.50
CA TYR A 412 -9.70 -4.48 -8.24
C TYR A 412 -11.06 -4.81 -7.59
N ALA A 413 -11.66 -3.87 -6.85
CA ALA A 413 -13.02 -3.95 -6.34
C ALA A 413 -14.00 -3.18 -7.25
N ASN A 414 -15.05 -3.83 -7.75
CA ASN A 414 -16.08 -3.16 -8.52
C ASN A 414 -16.89 -2.21 -7.62
N GLN A 415 -17.48 -1.15 -8.17
CA GLN A 415 -18.32 -0.20 -7.42
C GLN A 415 -19.58 -0.87 -6.82
N GLU A 416 -20.02 -1.98 -7.42
CA GLU A 416 -21.14 -2.78 -6.91
C GLU A 416 -20.74 -3.73 -5.78
N ASP A 417 -19.44 -3.91 -5.52
CA ASP A 417 -18.95 -4.80 -4.48
C ASP A 417 -19.21 -4.22 -3.09
N GLN A 418 -19.93 -4.97 -2.25
CA GLN A 418 -20.04 -4.66 -0.83
C GLN A 418 -18.94 -5.38 -0.07
N LEU A 419 -18.00 -4.61 0.49
CA LEU A 419 -16.93 -5.12 1.33
C LEU A 419 -17.31 -5.02 2.82
N PHE A 420 -16.92 -6.01 3.61
CA PHE A 420 -17.16 -6.08 5.05
C PHE A 420 -15.85 -6.25 5.81
N LEU A 421 -15.67 -5.43 6.84
CA LEU A 421 -14.64 -5.60 7.85
C LEU A 421 -15.13 -6.58 8.93
N ASN A 422 -14.35 -7.63 9.16
CA ASN A 422 -14.63 -8.68 10.15
C ASN A 422 -16.03 -9.29 10.02
N ASP A 423 -16.53 -9.43 8.79
CA ASP A 423 -17.85 -9.96 8.40
C ASP A 423 -19.07 -9.15 8.89
N SER A 424 -18.89 -8.10 9.69
CA SER A 424 -20.00 -7.42 10.35
C SER A 424 -20.12 -5.93 10.01
N LEU A 425 -19.02 -5.28 9.68
CA LEU A 425 -18.97 -3.83 9.47
C LEU A 425 -18.87 -3.52 7.97
N PRO A 426 -19.90 -2.97 7.31
CA PRO A 426 -19.78 -2.58 5.91
C PRO A 426 -18.70 -1.50 5.77
N LEU A 427 -17.79 -1.70 4.82
CA LEU A 427 -16.75 -0.74 4.49
C LEU A 427 -17.26 0.23 3.42
N ILE A 428 -17.01 1.51 3.65
CA ILE A 428 -17.26 2.56 2.67
C ILE A 428 -15.96 2.75 1.89
N VAL A 429 -15.99 2.41 0.60
CA VAL A 429 -14.87 2.59 -0.33
C VAL A 429 -15.13 3.85 -1.15
N ASN A 430 -14.19 4.79 -1.09
CA ASN A 430 -14.20 5.99 -1.92
C ASN A 430 -13.41 5.68 -3.20
N TYR A 431 -14.10 5.35 -4.28
CA TYR A 431 -13.47 5.01 -5.55
C TYR A 431 -12.79 6.21 -6.20
N THR A 432 -11.60 5.97 -6.76
CA THR A 432 -10.85 7.02 -7.45
C THR A 432 -11.53 7.29 -8.80
N PRO A 433 -11.88 8.55 -9.12
CA PRO A 433 -12.37 8.87 -10.45
C PRO A 433 -11.37 8.41 -11.52
N PHE A 434 -11.84 7.76 -12.57
CA PHE A 434 -11.05 7.33 -13.75
C PHE A 434 -10.14 6.09 -13.59
N LEU A 435 -10.10 5.44 -12.42
CA LEU A 435 -9.45 4.14 -12.22
C LEU A 435 -10.48 3.10 -11.78
N ASP A 436 -11.04 2.37 -12.74
CA ASP A 436 -12.01 1.31 -12.46
C ASP A 436 -11.34 0.22 -11.60
N GLY A 437 -11.95 -0.08 -10.45
CA GLY A 437 -11.45 -1.10 -9.53
C GLY A 437 -10.67 -0.56 -8.33
N ASP A 438 -10.22 0.70 -8.36
CA ASP A 438 -9.37 1.26 -7.31
C ASP A 438 -10.14 2.25 -6.43
N GLY A 439 -9.96 2.13 -5.12
CA GLY A 439 -10.59 3.03 -4.16
C GLY A 439 -9.89 3.03 -2.81
N GLU A 440 -10.26 3.98 -1.96
CA GLU A 440 -9.68 4.15 -0.64
C GLU A 440 -10.74 3.86 0.43
N ALA A 441 -10.39 3.07 1.43
CA ALA A 441 -11.24 2.80 2.58
C ALA A 441 -10.50 3.06 3.89
N LYS A 442 -11.23 3.60 4.89
CA LYS A 442 -10.70 3.72 6.26
C LYS A 442 -10.96 2.44 7.04
N LEU A 443 -9.90 1.77 7.48
CA LEU A 443 -9.97 0.57 8.29
C LEU A 443 -9.78 0.92 9.77
N THR A 444 -10.70 0.48 10.63
CA THR A 444 -10.56 0.56 12.09
C THR A 444 -10.77 -0.83 12.68
N GLY A 445 -9.66 -1.54 12.89
CA GLY A 445 -9.70 -2.92 13.36
C GLY A 445 -9.52 -3.04 14.88
N ARG A 446 -9.76 -4.25 15.38
CA ARG A 446 -9.49 -4.67 16.77
C ARG A 446 -8.09 -5.27 16.86
N ARG A 447 -7.43 -5.24 18.02
CA ARG A 447 -6.11 -5.88 18.19
C ARG A 447 -6.09 -7.31 17.65
N GLY A 448 -5.03 -7.65 16.91
CA GLY A 448 -4.81 -8.97 16.29
C GLY A 448 -5.16 -9.01 14.81
N TRP A 449 -5.44 -10.22 14.31
CA TRP A 449 -5.83 -10.45 12.92
C TRP A 449 -7.26 -9.98 12.64
N ASN A 450 -7.39 -9.17 11.59
CA ASN A 450 -8.65 -8.69 11.04
C ASN A 450 -8.75 -9.10 9.57
N LYS A 451 -9.97 -9.13 9.04
CA LYS A 451 -10.20 -9.49 7.64
C LYS A 451 -11.14 -8.53 6.95
N VAL A 452 -10.92 -8.36 5.66
CA VAL A 452 -11.88 -7.76 4.72
C VAL A 452 -12.44 -8.88 3.85
N THR A 453 -13.76 -8.95 3.73
CA THR A 453 -14.48 -9.94 2.93
C THR A 453 -15.38 -9.25 1.91
N ARG A 454 -15.57 -9.88 0.74
CA ARG A 454 -16.47 -9.39 -0.31
C ARG A 454 -17.77 -10.19 -0.28
N LEU A 455 -18.91 -9.48 -0.22
CA LEU A 455 -20.23 -10.10 -0.15
C LEU A 455 -20.47 -11.08 -1.32
N GLY A 456 -20.94 -12.29 -1.00
CA GLY A 456 -21.26 -13.30 -2.00
C GLY A 456 -20.05 -14.07 -2.56
N THR A 457 -18.85 -13.84 -2.02
CA THR A 457 -17.62 -14.56 -2.41
C THR A 457 -16.89 -15.11 -1.18
N ASP A 458 -16.03 -16.11 -1.37
CA ASP A 458 -15.12 -16.63 -0.34
C ASP A 458 -13.78 -15.87 -0.30
N GLU A 459 -13.71 -14.69 -0.91
CA GLU A 459 -12.48 -13.90 -0.97
C GLU A 459 -12.22 -13.16 0.34
N ILE A 460 -11.02 -13.33 0.88
CA ILE A 460 -10.62 -12.79 2.18
C ILE A 460 -9.24 -12.14 2.07
N GLN A 461 -9.15 -10.89 2.48
CA GLN A 461 -7.88 -10.18 2.68
C GLN A 461 -7.62 -10.00 4.17
N TRP A 462 -6.50 -10.54 4.65
CA TRP A 462 -6.12 -10.49 6.06
C TRP A 462 -5.18 -9.34 6.34
N PHE A 463 -5.31 -8.75 7.52
CA PHE A 463 -4.42 -7.69 7.97
C PHE A 463 -4.29 -7.68 9.49
N TYR A 464 -3.15 -7.20 10.00
CA TYR A 464 -2.87 -7.19 11.43
C TYR A 464 -3.03 -5.79 12.03
N VAL A 465 -3.55 -5.74 13.26
CA VAL A 465 -3.67 -4.52 14.07
C VAL A 465 -2.92 -4.72 15.38
N PHE A 466 -1.91 -3.90 15.61
CA PHE A 466 -1.05 -3.93 16.77
C PHE A 466 -1.72 -3.30 18.00
N GLY A 467 -1.31 -3.76 19.17
CA GLY A 467 -1.72 -3.17 20.44
C GLY A 467 -1.01 -1.84 20.70
N LYS A 468 -1.47 -1.12 21.72
CA LYS A 468 -0.74 0.05 22.23
C LYS A 468 0.64 -0.38 22.75
N GLY A 469 1.67 0.39 22.40
CA GLY A 469 3.05 0.16 22.84
C GLY A 469 3.82 -0.91 22.05
N SER A 470 3.28 -1.41 20.94
CA SER A 470 4.05 -2.22 20.00
C SER A 470 4.82 -1.33 19.03
N TRP A 471 6.01 -1.75 18.62
CA TRP A 471 6.84 -1.11 17.60
C TRP A 471 7.10 0.39 17.87
N GLU A 472 7.29 0.76 19.14
CA GLU A 472 7.49 2.16 19.55
C GLU A 472 8.71 2.79 18.88
N THR A 473 9.82 2.04 18.79
CA THR A 473 11.04 2.47 18.10
C THR A 473 10.82 2.72 16.62
N MET A 474 10.13 1.82 15.92
CA MET A 474 9.79 1.99 14.50
C MET A 474 8.88 3.22 14.28
N ARG A 475 7.88 3.42 15.15
CA ARG A 475 7.00 4.60 15.09
C ARG A 475 7.78 5.89 15.32
N ALA A 476 8.62 5.94 16.35
CA ALA A 476 9.45 7.10 16.64
C ALA A 476 10.39 7.43 15.46
N ASN A 477 11.04 6.41 14.90
CA ASN A 477 11.93 6.59 13.74
C ASN A 477 11.19 7.14 12.51
N GLN A 478 9.99 6.64 12.22
CA GLN A 478 9.14 7.18 11.14
C GLN A 478 8.75 8.64 11.37
N VAL A 479 8.37 9.01 12.60
CA VAL A 479 8.05 10.39 12.99
C VAL A 479 9.27 11.30 12.79
N GLU A 480 10.45 10.88 13.25
CA GLU A 480 11.68 11.65 13.10
C GLU A 480 12.03 11.87 11.63
N HIS A 481 11.98 10.80 10.83
CA HIS A 481 12.27 10.86 9.40
C HIS A 481 11.30 11.81 8.68
N TYR A 482 10.01 11.72 8.99
CA TYR A 482 8.99 12.57 8.38
C TYR A 482 9.13 14.04 8.79
N VAL A 483 9.38 14.35 10.06
CA VAL A 483 9.64 15.74 10.49
C VAL A 483 10.90 16.31 9.84
N ARG A 484 11.95 15.49 9.69
CA ARG A 484 13.18 15.90 8.99
C ARG A 484 12.91 16.19 7.51
N TYR A 485 12.07 15.39 6.85
CA TYR A 485 11.61 15.64 5.48
C TYR A 485 10.84 16.96 5.39
N LEU A 486 9.93 17.24 6.32
CA LEU A 486 9.19 18.50 6.37
C LEU A 486 10.12 19.70 6.55
N LYS A 487 11.09 19.63 7.48
CA LYS A 487 12.07 20.71 7.70
C LYS A 487 12.86 21.08 6.43
N GLN A 488 13.17 20.12 5.57
CA GLN A 488 13.90 20.38 4.32
C GLN A 488 13.05 21.07 3.25
N ASN A 489 11.72 20.96 3.34
CA ASN A 489 10.80 21.44 2.30
C ASN A 489 10.02 22.71 2.70
N ILE A 490 10.09 23.16 3.96
CA ILE A 490 9.28 24.26 4.50
C ILE A 490 9.93 25.65 4.34
N ASP A 491 11.20 25.76 3.93
CA ASP A 491 11.92 27.04 3.79
C ASP A 491 11.23 28.09 2.86
N ASP A 492 10.24 27.68 2.04
CA ASP A 492 9.49 28.55 1.12
C ASP A 492 8.06 28.95 1.60
N VAL A 493 7.58 28.45 2.74
CA VAL A 493 6.21 28.77 3.23
C VAL A 493 6.18 30.13 3.92
N LYS A 494 5.83 31.19 3.19
CA LYS A 494 5.56 32.52 3.75
C LYS A 494 4.22 32.53 4.48
N MET A 495 4.23 32.42 5.81
CA MET A 495 3.04 32.67 6.62
C MET A 495 2.60 34.14 6.53
N GLU A 496 1.29 34.38 6.40
CA GLU A 496 0.74 35.73 6.45
C GLU A 496 0.82 36.28 7.88
N PRO A 497 1.22 37.56 8.08
CA PRO A 497 1.32 38.17 9.40
C PRO A 497 -0.06 38.25 10.07
N PHE A 498 -0.12 37.82 11.34
CA PHE A 498 -1.33 37.90 12.16
C PHE A 498 -1.45 39.26 12.84
N PHE A 499 -2.64 39.86 12.80
CA PHE A 499 -2.93 41.17 13.38
C PHE A 499 -3.94 41.08 14.52
N GLU A 500 -3.66 41.74 15.64
CA GLU A 500 -4.60 41.89 16.75
C GLU A 500 -5.23 43.29 16.75
N GLU A 501 -6.54 43.37 16.99
CA GLU A 501 -7.25 44.63 17.12
C GLU A 501 -6.95 45.30 18.48
N GLN A 502 -6.00 46.23 18.50
CA GLN A 502 -5.72 46.98 19.70
C GLN A 502 -6.63 48.21 19.77
N LYS A 503 -7.66 48.15 20.63
CA LYS A 503 -8.58 49.27 20.88
C LYS A 503 -7.85 50.43 21.57
N ILE A 504 -8.17 51.67 21.17
CA ILE A 504 -7.69 52.86 21.89
C ILE A 504 -8.24 52.83 23.34
N PRO A 505 -7.41 53.11 24.37
CA PRO A 505 -7.87 53.14 25.74
C PRO A 505 -9.04 54.11 25.95
N TRP A 506 -10.15 53.59 26.47
CA TRP A 506 -11.42 54.32 26.64
C TRP A 506 -11.30 55.63 27.46
N TRP A 507 -10.32 55.71 28.35
CA TRP A 507 -10.08 56.89 29.18
C TRP A 507 -9.61 58.11 28.39
N ILE A 508 -8.95 57.92 27.25
CA ILE A 508 -8.49 59.03 26.37
C ILE A 508 -9.71 59.77 25.81
N SER A 509 -10.73 59.01 25.39
CA SER A 509 -11.99 59.53 24.87
C SER A 509 -12.72 60.37 25.92
N ILE A 510 -12.78 59.89 27.17
CA ILE A 510 -13.40 60.61 28.28
C ILE A 510 -12.61 61.88 28.62
N LEU A 511 -11.29 61.82 28.64
CA LEU A 511 -10.45 62.97 28.95
C LEU A 511 -10.67 64.10 27.94
N LEU A 512 -10.68 63.78 26.64
CA LEU A 512 -10.97 64.75 25.58
C LEU A 512 -12.39 65.32 25.67
N MET A 513 -13.37 64.47 25.98
CA MET A 513 -14.77 64.89 26.14
C MET A 513 -14.94 65.87 27.31
N VAL A 514 -14.40 65.52 28.49
CA VAL A 514 -14.49 66.34 29.71
C VAL A 514 -13.72 67.64 29.52
N PHE A 515 -12.53 67.59 28.92
CA PHE A 515 -11.73 68.78 28.67
C PHE A 515 -12.41 69.73 27.68
N GLY A 516 -12.92 69.21 26.55
CA GLY A 516 -13.60 70.01 25.54
C GLY A 516 -14.86 70.69 26.07
N PHE A 517 -15.82 69.90 26.58
CA PHE A 517 -17.08 70.47 27.10
C PHE A 517 -16.89 71.28 28.38
N GLY A 518 -15.97 70.87 29.26
CA GLY A 518 -15.63 71.61 30.47
C GLY A 518 -15.07 73.00 30.18
N MET A 519 -14.21 73.13 29.16
CA MET A 519 -13.66 74.43 28.73
C MET A 519 -14.73 75.32 28.08
N VAL A 520 -15.66 74.76 27.33
CA VAL A 520 -16.80 75.52 26.77
C VAL A 520 -17.66 76.10 27.88
N TRP A 521 -18.00 75.30 28.90
CA TRP A 521 -18.75 75.75 30.07
C TRP A 521 -17.99 76.83 30.86
N PHE A 522 -16.69 76.63 31.08
CA PHE A 522 -15.85 77.60 31.79
C PHE A 522 -15.77 78.95 31.04
N MET A 523 -15.65 78.92 29.71
CA MET A 523 -15.65 80.13 28.88
C MET A 523 -16.99 80.87 28.89
N GLU A 524 -18.10 80.15 29.08
CA GLU A 524 -19.42 80.76 29.22
C GLU A 524 -19.59 81.45 30.58
N LYS A 525 -19.06 80.84 31.64
CA LYS A 525 -19.02 81.44 32.98
C LYS A 525 -18.07 82.64 33.12
N LEU A 526 -17.06 82.76 32.27
CA LEU A 526 -16.17 83.93 32.24
C LEU A 526 -16.76 85.13 31.47
N LYS A 527 -17.80 84.93 30.65
CA LYS A 527 -18.49 86.01 29.93
C LYS A 527 -19.77 86.49 30.62
N ALA A 528 -20.21 85.79 31.68
CA ALA A 528 -21.26 86.21 32.60
C ALA A 528 -20.63 86.89 33.82
#